data_AF-A0A950UJN6-F1
#
_entry.id   AF-A0A950UJN6-F1
#
_cell.length_a   1.000
_cell.length_b   1.000
_cell.length_c   1.000
_cell.angle_alpha   90.00
_cell.angle_beta   90.00
_cell.angle_gamma   90.00
#
_symmetry.space_group_name_H-M   'P 1'
#
loop_
_entity.id
_entity.type
_entity.pdbx_description
1 polymer ?
#
loop_
_entity_poly.entity_id
_entity_poly.type
_entity_poly.pdbx_seq_one_letter_code
_entity_poly.pdbx_strand_id
1 'polypeptide(L)' 'MRRNSRQQPSEAFAAEEQHRADGLARRIVEISARPAGAPETSALPHYQAAYQDASGNAAAHTAQPEKPKRKWGRK' A
#
# COMPACT_ATOMS: atom_id res chain seq x y z
N MET A 1 15.66 19.07 15.25
CA MET A 1 14.56 18.27 15.83
C MET A 1 14.38 16.98 15.03
N ARG A 2 14.82 15.83 15.53
CA ARG A 2 14.53 14.54 14.90
C ARG A 2 13.22 13.99 15.48
N ARG A 3 12.10 14.23 14.79
CA ARG A 3 10.85 13.52 15.09
C ARG A 3 10.99 12.12 14.51
N ASN A 4 11.47 11.19 15.33
CA ASN A 4 11.41 9.77 15.06
C ASN A 4 10.00 9.28 15.42
N SER A 5 8.98 9.77 14.70
CA SER A 5 7.63 9.24 14.77
C SER A 5 7.61 7.94 13.98
N ARG A 6 8.08 6.85 14.61
CA ARG A 6 7.68 5.51 14.15
C ARG A 6 6.17 5.50 14.26
N GLN A 7 5.47 5.68 13.15
CA GLN A 7 4.02 5.52 13.08
C GLN A 7 3.71 4.17 13.72
N GLN A 8 2.95 4.19 14.80
CA GLN A 8 2.52 2.95 15.43
C GLN A 8 1.62 2.23 14.42
N PRO A 9 1.82 0.92 14.19
CA PRO A 9 0.96 0.17 13.31
C PRO A 9 -0.49 0.30 13.78
N SER A 10 -1.40 0.45 12.82
CA SER A 10 -2.84 0.48 13.04
C SER A 10 -3.46 -0.55 12.11
N GLU A 11 -3.70 -1.74 12.64
CA GLU A 11 -4.17 -2.88 11.84
C GLU A 11 -5.52 -2.60 11.16
N ALA A 12 -6.43 -1.90 11.83
CA ALA A 12 -7.71 -1.51 11.26
C ALA A 12 -7.53 -0.58 10.05
N PHE A 13 -6.69 0.45 10.17
CA PHE A 13 -6.38 1.35 9.05
C PHE A 13 -5.65 0.61 7.92
N ALA A 14 -4.71 -0.27 8.26
CA ALA A 14 -4.01 -1.08 7.26
C ALA A 14 -4.97 -2.00 6.49
N ALA A 15 -5.96 -2.59 7.16
CA ALA A 15 -6.97 -3.44 6.53
C ALA A 15 -7.92 -2.64 5.63
N GLU A 16 -8.39 -1.48 6.07
CA GLU A 16 -9.20 -0.57 5.25
C GLU A 16 -8.46 -0.15 3.99
N GLU A 17 -7.19 0.20 4.14
CA GLU A 17 -6.38 0.67 3.02
C GLU A 17 -5.98 -0.46 2.07
N GLN A 18 -5.76 -1.68 2.58
CA GLN A 18 -5.60 -2.87 1.74
C GLN A 18 -6.87 -3.14 0.93
N HIS A 19 -8.05 -3.08 1.56
CA HIS A 19 -9.32 -3.23 0.85
C HIS A 19 -9.52 -2.16 -0.23
N ARG A 20 -9.10 -0.90 0.06
CA ARG A 20 -9.08 0.17 -0.94
C ARG A 20 -8.15 -0.15 -2.10
N ALA A 21 -6.95 -0.66 -1.83
CA ALA A 21 -5.98 -1.07 -2.84
C ALA A 21 -6.56 -2.19 -3.74
N ASP A 22 -7.23 -3.18 -3.16
CA ASP A 22 -7.83 -4.29 -3.92
C ASP A 22 -8.92 -3.80 -4.89
N GLY A 23 -9.77 -2.87 -4.43
CA GLY A 23 -10.78 -2.24 -5.29
C GLY A 23 -10.17 -1.45 -6.45
N LEU A 24 -9.10 -0.69 -6.17
CA LEU A 24 -8.37 0.08 -7.19
C LEU A 24 -7.67 -0.83 -8.19
N ALA A 25 -7.05 -1.93 -7.73
CA ALA A 25 -6.40 -2.91 -8.60
C ALA A 25 -7.40 -3.52 -9.61
N ARG A 26 -8.60 -3.91 -9.15
CA ARG A 26 -9.68 -4.38 -10.04
C ARG A 26 -10.04 -3.33 -11.08
N ARG A 27 -10.20 -2.08 -10.67
CA ARG A 27 -10.54 -0.99 -11.59
C ARG A 27 -9.44 -0.70 -12.61
N ILE A 28 -8.18 -0.77 -12.20
CA ILE A 28 -7.03 -0.64 -13.11
C ILE A 28 -7.07 -1.72 -14.19
N VAL A 29 -7.35 -2.98 -13.82
CA VAL A 29 -7.47 -4.09 -14.77
C VAL A 29 -8.64 -3.87 -15.72
N GLU A 30 -9.80 -3.47 -15.20
CA GLU A 30 -10.98 -3.15 -16.02
C GLU A 30 -10.71 -2.05 -17.06
N ILE A 31 -10.00 -0.98 -16.67
CA ILE A 31 -9.64 0.11 -17.57
C ILE A 31 -8.57 -0.35 -18.57
N SER A 32 -7.56 -1.09 -18.12
CA SER A 32 -6.46 -1.58 -18.95
C SER A 32 -6.92 -2.59 -20.00
N ALA A 33 -8.02 -3.31 -19.75
CA ALA A 33 -8.63 -4.23 -20.70
C ALA A 33 -9.44 -3.54 -21.81
N ARG A 34 -9.68 -2.23 -21.70
CA ARG A 34 -10.43 -1.48 -22.73
C ARG A 34 -9.56 -1.16 -23.94
N PRO A 35 -10.18 -0.97 -25.12
CA PRO A 35 -9.46 -0.48 -26.30
C PRO A 35 -8.73 0.83 -26.03
N ALA A 36 -7.56 0.98 -26.64
CA ALA A 36 -6.80 2.23 -26.60
C ALA A 36 -7.65 3.39 -27.13
N GLY A 37 -7.69 4.50 -26.38
CA GLY A 37 -8.50 5.68 -26.72
C GLY A 37 -9.92 5.68 -26.15
N ALA A 38 -10.35 4.62 -25.45
CA ALA A 38 -11.60 4.68 -24.69
C ALA A 38 -11.53 5.79 -23.61
N PRO A 39 -12.58 6.58 -23.38
CA PRO A 39 -12.53 7.75 -22.51
C PRO A 39 -11.95 7.47 -21.11
N GLU A 40 -12.24 6.29 -20.56
CA GLU A 40 -11.81 5.89 -19.22
C GLU A 40 -10.31 5.59 -19.12
N THR A 41 -9.64 5.32 -20.24
CA THR A 41 -8.18 5.07 -20.27
C THR A 41 -7.38 6.31 -19.88
N SER A 42 -7.93 7.51 -20.12
CA SER A 42 -7.33 8.77 -19.68
C SER A 42 -7.23 8.88 -18.15
N ALA A 43 -8.13 8.22 -17.42
CA ALA A 43 -8.15 8.24 -15.96
C ALA A 43 -7.25 7.18 -15.32
N LEU A 44 -6.68 6.26 -16.11
CA LEU A 44 -5.83 5.17 -15.63
C LEU A 44 -4.68 5.63 -14.70
N PRO A 45 -3.94 6.72 -14.99
CA PRO A 45 -2.87 7.19 -14.12
C PRO A 45 -3.36 7.60 -12.72
N HIS A 46 -4.59 8.15 -12.61
CA HIS A 46 -5.16 8.53 -11.31
C HIS A 46 -5.46 7.30 -10.44
N TYR A 47 -6.00 6.24 -11.03
CA TYR A 47 -6.23 4.99 -10.30
C TYR A 47 -4.92 4.31 -9.90
N GLN A 48 -3.90 4.37 -10.75
CA GLN A 48 -2.56 3.84 -10.44
C GLN A 48 -1.91 4.60 -9.27
N ALA A 49 -1.97 5.93 -9.26
CA ALA A 49 -1.46 6.75 -8.16
C ALA A 49 -2.20 6.43 -6.85
N ALA A 50 -3.55 6.39 -6.89
CA ALA A 50 -4.35 6.05 -5.73
C ALA A 50 -4.04 4.65 -5.18
N TYR A 51 -3.72 3.67 -6.06
CA TYR A 51 -3.33 2.33 -5.66
C TYR A 51 -1.96 2.32 -4.97
N GLN A 52 -0.99 3.07 -5.49
CA GLN A 52 0.33 3.19 -4.87
C GLN A 52 0.23 3.80 -3.46
N ASP A 53 -0.58 4.84 -3.30
CA ASP A 53 -0.84 5.44 -1.99
C ASP A 53 -1.51 4.42 -1.05
N ALA A 54 -2.52 3.70 -1.54
CA ALA A 54 -3.23 2.70 -0.75
C ALA A 54 -2.33 1.57 -0.26
N SER A 55 -1.67 0.89 -1.20
CA SER A 55 -0.76 -0.19 -0.89
C SER A 55 0.41 0.27 0.00
N GLY A 56 0.94 1.47 -0.21
CA GLY A 56 1.98 2.07 0.62
C GLY A 56 1.52 2.33 2.05
N ASN A 57 0.34 2.93 2.22
CA ASN A 57 -0.26 3.19 3.53
C ASN A 57 -0.58 1.89 4.28
N ALA A 58 -1.15 0.89 3.61
CA ALA A 58 -1.40 -0.43 4.19
C ALA A 58 -0.10 -1.08 4.68
N ALA A 59 0.95 -1.07 3.86
CA ALA A 59 2.26 -1.61 4.23
C ALA A 59 2.90 -0.86 5.42
N ALA A 60 2.78 0.47 5.46
CA ALA A 60 3.34 1.31 6.52
C ALA A 60 2.65 1.12 7.88
N HIS A 61 1.37 0.73 7.88
CA HIS A 61 0.57 0.57 9.10
C HIS A 61 0.35 -0.89 9.50
N THR A 62 0.82 -1.83 8.68
CA THR A 62 0.89 -3.25 9.04
C THR A 62 2.05 -3.50 9.99
N ALA A 63 1.79 -4.22 11.10
CA ALA A 63 2.82 -4.61 12.04
C ALA A 63 3.92 -5.43 11.33
N GLN A 64 5.14 -4.90 11.34
CA GLN A 64 6.30 -5.62 10.78
C GLN A 64 6.80 -6.63 11.81
N PRO A 65 7.20 -7.85 11.41
CA PRO A 65 7.79 -8.81 12.33
C PRO A 65 9.05 -8.21 12.98
N GLU A 66 9.15 -8.29 14.31
CA GLU A 66 10.37 -7.86 14.99
C GLU A 66 11.55 -8.66 14.45
N LYS A 67 12.56 -7.96 13.90
CA LYS A 67 13.79 -8.62 13.47
C LYS A 67 14.37 -9.37 14.68
N PRO A 68 14.67 -10.67 14.55
CA PRO A 68 15.18 -11.44 15.68
C PRO A 68 16.47 -10.78 16.17
N LYS A 69 16.50 -10.39 17.45
CA LYS A 69 17.72 -9.91 18.12
C LYS A 69 18.70 -11.07 18.12
N ARG A 70 19.65 -11.08 17.18
CA ARG A 70 20.78 -12.01 17.17
C ARG A 70 21.60 -11.78 18.44
N LYS A 71 21.27 -12.48 19.53
CA LYS A 71 22.16 -12.63 20.68
C LYS A 71 23.26 -13.61 20.28
N TRP A 72 24.31 -13.12 19.64
CA TRP A 72 25.57 -13.86 19.58
C TRP A 72 26.12 -13.86 21.01
N GLY A 73 26.03 -15.01 21.66
CA GLY A 73 26.59 -15.21 22.99
C GLY A 73 28.09 -14.91 22.96
N ARG A 74 28.53 -14.00 23.82
CA ARG A 74 29.95 -13.92 24.20
C ARG A 74 30.26 -15.18 25.01
N LYS A 75 31.17 -16.00 24.49
CA LYS A 75 32.00 -16.88 25.32
C LYS A 75 33.16 -16.08 25.87
#